data_AF-A0A821FDX5-F1
#
_entry.id   AF-A0A821FDX5-F1
#
_cell.length_a   1.000
_cell.length_b   1.000
_cell.length_c   1.000
_cell.angle_alpha   90.00
_cell.angle_beta   90.00
_cell.angle_gamma   90.00
#
_symmetry.space_group_name_H-M   'P 1'
#
loop_
_entity.id
_entity.type
_entity.pdbx_description
1 polymer ?
#
loop_
_entity_poly.entity_id
_entity_poly.type
_entity_poly.pdbx_seq_one_letter_code
_entity_poly.pdbx_strand_id
1 'polypeptide(L)'
;MKNIRQSKRKTRPVAVINALRPVEYTGISGKDLQYSKMLFSQILLWTILNIINPCVLLYQTITINETKSSFRVTIEAFINNMSYMFIHLEFSLTFFIYTLSSSFFRREFKQLIQKKVLRHLASNATVSNNT
;
A
#
# COMPACT_ATOMS: atom_id res chain seq x y z
N MET A 1 63.87 -34.68 35.63
CA MET A 1 63.82 -33.57 34.63
C MET A 1 62.47 -33.62 33.92
N LYS A 2 61.63 -32.59 34.11
CA LYS A 2 60.20 -32.58 33.77
C LYS A 2 60.03 -31.96 32.38
N ASN A 3 59.57 -32.75 31.41
CA ASN A 3 59.49 -32.34 30.01
C ASN A 3 58.32 -31.36 29.80
N ILE A 4 58.64 -30.14 29.37
CA ILE A 4 57.74 -28.99 29.25
C ILE A 4 56.91 -29.17 27.98
N ARG A 5 55.65 -29.59 28.14
CA ARG A 5 54.65 -29.57 27.07
C ARG A 5 54.49 -28.14 26.56
N GLN A 6 54.93 -27.89 25.33
CA GLN A 6 54.65 -26.65 24.60
C GLN A 6 53.13 -26.48 24.43
N SER A 7 52.53 -25.67 25.30
CA SER A 7 51.20 -25.12 25.08
C SER A 7 51.29 -24.10 23.94
N LYS A 8 50.91 -24.52 22.72
CA LYS A 8 50.63 -23.59 21.62
C LYS A 8 49.41 -22.75 22.00
N ARG A 9 49.62 -21.68 22.78
CA ARG A 9 48.63 -20.61 22.95
C ARG A 9 48.46 -19.95 21.59
N LYS A 10 47.41 -20.36 20.89
CA LYS A 10 46.85 -19.66 19.73
C LYS A 10 46.35 -18.31 20.27
N THR A 11 47.20 -17.29 20.22
CA THR A 11 46.82 -15.89 20.44
C THR A 11 45.72 -15.57 19.45
N ARG A 12 44.47 -15.56 19.92
CA ARG A 12 43.36 -14.99 19.16
C ARG A 12 43.70 -13.51 19.02
N PRO A 13 43.81 -12.95 17.80
CA PRO A 13 43.90 -11.51 17.68
C PRO A 13 42.64 -10.92 18.29
N VAL A 14 42.87 -10.00 19.23
CA VAL A 14 41.89 -9.11 19.83
C VAL A 14 40.98 -8.59 18.73
N ALA A 15 39.67 -8.70 18.97
CA ALA A 15 38.65 -8.17 18.10
C ALA A 15 38.93 -6.69 17.82
N VAL A 16 39.50 -6.40 16.65
CA VAL A 16 39.45 -5.07 16.08
C VAL A 16 37.99 -4.88 15.71
N ILE A 17 37.29 -4.15 16.58
CA ILE A 17 35.95 -3.63 16.36
C ILE A 17 36.06 -2.63 15.19
N ASN A 18 36.20 -3.16 13.98
CA ASN A 18 35.85 -2.41 12.79
C ASN A 18 34.33 -2.50 12.70
N ALA A 19 33.69 -1.59 13.41
CA ALA A 19 32.31 -1.18 13.20
C ALA A 19 32.17 -0.53 11.82
N LEU A 20 32.44 -1.28 10.76
CA LEU A 20 31.88 -1.05 9.45
C LEU A 20 30.69 -2.00 9.38
N ARG A 21 29.60 -1.62 10.06
CA ARG A 21 28.30 -2.12 9.63
C ARG A 21 28.17 -1.69 8.16
N PRO A 22 28.07 -2.60 7.19
CA PRO A 22 27.57 -2.18 5.90
C PRO A 22 26.20 -1.57 6.19
N VAL A 23 26.06 -0.28 5.94
CA VAL A 23 24.74 0.36 6.01
C VAL A 23 23.86 -0.48 5.10
N GLU A 24 22.86 -1.10 5.71
CA GLU A 24 21.99 -2.11 5.14
C GLU A 24 21.04 -1.42 4.13
N TYR A 25 21.58 -0.93 3.02
CA TYR A 25 20.84 -0.25 1.95
C TYR A 25 20.03 -1.22 1.08
N THR A 26 19.99 -2.50 1.42
CA THR A 26 19.40 -3.56 0.58
C THR A 26 17.92 -3.81 0.84
N GLY A 27 17.34 -3.31 1.93
CA GLY A 27 15.93 -3.53 2.28
C GLY A 27 14.96 -2.42 1.86
N ILE A 28 15.47 -1.23 1.55
CA ILE A 28 14.68 0.00 1.33
C ILE A 28 14.20 0.08 -0.12
N SER A 29 15.09 -0.14 -1.09
CA SER A 29 14.79 0.05 -2.52
C SER A 29 13.62 -0.81 -3.04
N GLY A 30 13.50 -2.07 -2.61
CA GLY A 30 12.44 -2.96 -3.08
C GLY A 30 11.05 -2.62 -2.53
N LYS A 31 10.98 -2.15 -1.28
CA LYS A 31 9.73 -1.70 -0.65
C LYS A 31 9.30 -0.35 -1.22
N ASP A 32 10.24 0.56 -1.39
CA ASP A 32 9.99 1.89 -1.97
C ASP A 32 9.49 1.77 -3.41
N LEU A 33 10.05 0.86 -4.20
CA LEU A 33 9.57 0.58 -5.56
C LEU A 33 8.12 0.06 -5.55
N GLN A 34 7.75 -0.76 -4.57
CA GLN A 34 6.38 -1.28 -4.45
C GLN A 34 5.40 -0.22 -3.98
N TYR A 35 5.77 0.61 -3.01
CA TYR A 35 4.97 1.76 -2.61
C TYR A 35 4.77 2.75 -3.76
N SER A 36 5.83 3.00 -4.53
CA SER A 36 5.76 3.83 -5.74
C SER A 36 4.82 3.24 -6.80
N LYS A 37 4.85 1.92 -7.03
CA LYS A 37 3.90 1.23 -7.92
C LYS A 37 2.45 1.32 -7.45
N MET A 38 2.21 1.19 -6.15
CA MET A 38 0.86 1.33 -5.58
C MET A 38 0.37 2.77 -5.71
N LEU A 39 1.22 3.75 -5.37
CA LEU A 39 0.91 5.17 -5.52
C LEU A 39 0.62 5.52 -6.98
N PHE A 40 1.44 5.05 -7.92
CA PHE A 40 1.22 5.25 -9.35
C PHE A 40 -0.11 4.65 -9.82
N SER A 41 -0.45 3.45 -9.35
CA SER A 41 -1.74 2.82 -9.66
C SER A 41 -2.93 3.63 -9.13
N GLN A 42 -2.79 4.21 -7.93
CA GLN A 42 -3.82 5.09 -7.36
C GLN A 42 -3.95 6.39 -8.13
N ILE A 43 -2.83 7.04 -8.46
CA ILE A 43 -2.83 8.28 -9.27
C ILE A 43 -3.49 8.01 -10.63
N LEU A 44 -3.19 6.88 -11.26
CA LEU A 44 -3.77 6.51 -12.54
C LEU A 44 -5.29 6.27 -12.42
N LEU A 45 -5.74 5.57 -11.38
CA LEU A 45 -7.17 5.38 -11.10
C LEU A 45 -7.88 6.71 -10.84
N TRP A 46 -7.33 7.54 -9.94
CA TRP A 46 -7.85 8.86 -9.61
C TRP A 46 -7.98 9.71 -10.88
N THR A 47 -6.96 9.71 -11.73
CA THR A 47 -6.95 10.46 -13.00
C THR A 47 -8.09 10.00 -13.91
N ILE A 48 -8.26 8.70 -14.13
CA ILE A 48 -9.30 8.16 -15.02
C ILE A 48 -10.71 8.49 -14.49
N LEU A 49 -10.93 8.37 -13.18
CA LEU A 49 -12.26 8.59 -12.59
C LEU A 49 -12.58 10.07 -12.42
N ASN A 50 -11.58 10.92 -12.15
CA ASN A 50 -11.80 12.34 -11.90
C ASN A 50 -11.76 13.20 -13.17
N ILE A 51 -11.16 12.76 -14.29
CA ILE A 51 -11.01 13.60 -15.50
C ILE A 51 -12.34 14.02 -16.12
N ILE A 52 -13.40 13.24 -15.92
CA ILE A 52 -14.74 13.54 -16.43
C ILE A 52 -15.30 14.81 -15.76
N ASN A 53 -15.05 14.99 -14.46
CA ASN A 53 -15.61 16.09 -13.68
C ASN A 53 -15.18 17.50 -14.15
N PRO A 54 -13.88 17.82 -14.30
CA PRO A 54 -13.46 19.12 -14.80
C PRO A 54 -13.91 19.36 -16.24
N CYS A 55 -14.00 18.31 -17.08
CA CYS A 55 -14.55 18.45 -18.43
C CYS A 55 -16.02 18.87 -18.43
N VAL A 56 -16.83 18.27 -17.54
CA VAL A 56 -18.24 18.63 -17.37
C VAL A 56 -18.38 20.06 -16.84
N LEU A 57 -17.59 20.45 -15.83
CA LEU A 57 -17.61 21.79 -15.26
C LEU A 57 -17.18 22.87 -16.26
N LEU A 58 -16.13 22.61 -17.05
CA LEU A 58 -15.69 23.50 -18.11
C LEU A 58 -16.78 23.67 -19.17
N TYR A 59 -17.39 22.57 -19.61
CA TYR A 59 -18.47 22.60 -20.57
C TYR A 59 -19.68 23.39 -20.07
N GLN A 60 -20.10 23.17 -18.82
CA GLN A 60 -21.19 23.93 -18.18
C GLN A 60 -20.87 25.42 -18.08
N THR A 61 -19.63 25.77 -17.74
CA THR A 61 -19.18 27.16 -17.63
C THR A 61 -19.20 27.87 -18.98
N ILE A 62 -18.73 27.21 -20.05
CA ILE A 62 -18.71 27.77 -21.40
C ILE A 62 -20.12 27.95 -21.95
N THR A 63 -21.03 27.02 -21.64
CA THR A 63 -22.40 26.99 -22.17
C THR A 63 -23.43 27.63 -21.23
N ILE A 64 -23.00 28.38 -20.20
CA ILE A 64 -23.89 28.89 -19.14
C ILE A 64 -24.98 29.84 -19.65
N ASN A 65 -24.67 30.61 -20.70
CA ASN A 65 -25.59 31.58 -21.29
C ASN A 65 -26.31 31.05 -22.55
N GLU A 66 -26.09 29.78 -22.91
CA GLU A 66 -26.80 29.18 -24.04
C GLU A 66 -28.20 28.72 -23.62
N THR A 67 -29.20 29.00 -24.44
CA THR A 67 -30.53 28.38 -24.30
C THR A 67 -30.45 26.92 -24.73
N LYS A 68 -30.58 26.01 -23.77
CA LYS A 68 -30.49 24.56 -23.96
C LYS A 68 -31.89 23.95 -24.12
N SER A 69 -32.01 22.95 -25.00
CA SER A 69 -33.25 22.16 -25.07
C SER A 69 -33.43 21.30 -23.81
N SER A 70 -34.66 20.96 -23.46
CA SER A 70 -34.96 20.11 -22.30
C SER A 70 -34.24 18.75 -22.37
N PHE A 71 -34.06 18.22 -23.58
CA PHE A 71 -33.31 16.97 -23.81
C PHE A 71 -31.83 17.13 -23.48
N ARG A 72 -31.19 18.23 -23.93
CA ARG A 72 -29.77 18.52 -23.65
C ARG A 72 -29.54 18.70 -22.14
N VAL A 73 -30.43 19.42 -21.46
CA VAL A 73 -30.38 19.60 -20.00
C VAL A 73 -30.44 18.25 -19.26
N THR A 74 -31.30 17.33 -19.73
CA THR A 74 -31.42 15.99 -19.11
C THR A 74 -30.15 15.17 -19.30
N ILE A 75 -29.54 15.20 -20.49
CA ILE A 75 -28.26 14.54 -20.76
C ILE A 75 -27.15 15.11 -19.86
N GLU A 76 -27.06 16.44 -19.77
CA GLU A 76 -26.07 17.09 -18.92
C GLU A 76 -26.23 16.70 -17.44
N ALA A 77 -27.46 16.66 -16.93
CA ALA A 77 -27.74 16.21 -15.57
C ALA A 77 -27.34 14.73 -15.35
N PHE A 78 -27.60 13.86 -16.32
CA PHE A 78 -27.18 12.46 -16.27
C PHE A 78 -25.65 12.32 -16.23
N ILE A 79 -24.93 13.02 -17.12
CA ILE A 79 -23.47 13.00 -17.16
C ILE A 79 -22.89 13.56 -15.87
N ASN A 80 -23.47 14.63 -15.33
CA ASN A 80 -23.04 15.22 -14.07
C ASN A 80 -23.22 14.24 -12.90
N ASN A 81 -24.36 13.56 -12.80
CA ASN A 81 -24.58 12.52 -11.79
C ASN A 81 -23.61 11.34 -11.95
N MET A 82 -23.32 10.91 -13.19
CA MET A 82 -22.31 9.89 -13.44
C MET A 82 -20.91 10.33 -13.00
N SER A 83 -20.54 11.59 -13.23
CA SER A 83 -19.28 12.17 -12.74
C SER A 83 -19.16 12.04 -11.21
N TYR A 84 -20.21 12.41 -10.47
CA TYR A 84 -20.24 12.24 -9.02
C TYR A 84 -20.13 10.78 -8.59
N MET A 85 -20.80 9.85 -9.29
CA MET A 85 -20.70 8.43 -9.00
C MET A 85 -19.28 7.91 -9.21
N PHE A 86 -18.57 8.34 -10.27
CA PHE A 86 -17.19 7.92 -10.51
C PHE A 86 -16.23 8.41 -9.43
N ILE A 87 -16.40 9.63 -8.93
CA ILE A 87 -15.61 10.15 -7.80
C ILE A 87 -15.81 9.29 -6.55
N HIS A 88 -17.04 8.88 -6.25
CA HIS A 88 -17.32 8.04 -5.08
C HIS A 88 -16.86 6.59 -5.28
N LEU A 89 -16.90 6.10 -6.53
CA LEU A 89 -16.44 4.76 -6.89
C LEU A 89 -14.93 4.59 -6.66
N GLU A 90 -14.15 5.67 -6.79
CA GLU A 90 -12.71 5.66 -6.55
C GLU A 90 -12.37 5.11 -5.16
N PHE A 91 -13.04 5.62 -4.11
CA PHE A 91 -12.81 5.18 -2.72
C PHE A 91 -13.06 3.69 -2.53
N SER A 92 -14.03 3.13 -3.26
CA SER A 92 -14.33 1.70 -3.22
C SER A 92 -13.30 0.88 -4.00
N LEU A 93 -12.86 1.40 -5.15
CA LEU A 93 -11.93 0.72 -6.06
C LEU A 93 -10.48 0.70 -5.57
N THR A 94 -10.05 1.69 -4.77
CA THR A 94 -8.70 1.74 -4.21
C THR A 94 -8.29 0.45 -3.52
N PHE A 95 -9.19 -0.14 -2.73
CA PHE A 95 -8.90 -1.41 -2.06
C PHE A 95 -8.70 -2.56 -3.05
N PHE A 96 -9.55 -2.66 -4.07
CA PHE A 96 -9.46 -3.70 -5.10
C PHE A 96 -8.22 -3.52 -5.97
N ILE A 97 -7.87 -2.28 -6.34
CA ILE A 97 -6.66 -1.98 -7.09
C ILE A 97 -5.41 -2.31 -6.29
N TYR A 98 -5.34 -1.98 -5.01
CA TYR A 98 -4.20 -2.36 -4.18
C TYR A 98 -4.09 -3.86 -3.99
N THR A 99 -5.23 -4.55 -3.87
CA THR A 99 -5.29 -6.01 -3.84
C THR A 99 -4.80 -6.60 -5.15
N LEU A 100 -5.18 -6.07 -6.31
CA LEU A 100 -4.81 -6.61 -7.63
C LEU A 100 -3.40 -6.21 -8.07
N SER A 101 -2.97 -4.97 -7.83
CA SER A 101 -1.70 -4.42 -8.32
C SER A 101 -0.49 -4.88 -7.49
N SER A 102 -0.66 -5.06 -6.17
CA SER A 102 0.48 -5.29 -5.27
C SER A 102 0.48 -6.67 -4.62
N SER A 103 1.45 -7.51 -4.99
CA SER A 103 1.73 -8.78 -4.31
C SER A 103 2.16 -8.58 -2.84
N PHE A 104 2.73 -7.42 -2.52
CA PHE A 104 3.13 -7.04 -1.17
C PHE A 104 1.92 -6.70 -0.31
N PHE A 105 0.98 -5.92 -0.83
CA PHE A 105 -0.27 -5.63 -0.12
C PHE A 105 -1.03 -6.92 0.21
N ARG A 106 -1.13 -7.86 -0.74
CA ARG A 106 -1.74 -9.18 -0.48
C ARG A 106 -1.01 -9.94 0.64
N ARG A 107 0.33 -9.88 0.67
CA ARG A 107 1.15 -10.55 1.69
C ARG A 107 0.94 -9.94 3.06
N GLU A 108 0.99 -8.62 3.18
CA GLU A 108 0.74 -7.88 4.43
C GLU A 108 -0.69 -8.09 4.92
N PHE A 109 -1.68 -8.02 4.02
CA PHE A 109 -3.08 -8.26 4.34
C PHE A 109 -3.32 -9.68 4.86
N LYS A 110 -2.72 -10.69 4.22
CA LYS A 110 -2.76 -12.09 4.68
C LYS A 110 -2.11 -12.24 6.06
N GLN A 111 -0.97 -11.59 6.30
CA GLN A 111 -0.31 -11.61 7.61
C GLN A 111 -1.16 -10.95 8.70
N LEU A 112 -1.82 -9.82 8.41
CA LEU A 112 -2.73 -9.16 9.34
C LEU A 112 -3.91 -10.06 9.71
N ILE A 113 -4.54 -10.71 8.73
CA ILE A 113 -5.62 -11.66 8.96
C ILE A 113 -5.13 -12.83 9.81
N GLN A 114 -4.02 -13.47 9.42
CA GLN A 114 -3.45 -14.59 10.16
C GLN A 114 -3.12 -14.22 11.61
N LYS A 115 -2.53 -13.04 11.84
CA LYS A 115 -2.22 -12.55 13.18
C LYS A 115 -3.47 -12.30 14.01
N LYS A 116 -4.54 -11.75 13.41
CA LYS A 116 -5.80 -11.49 14.11
C LYS A 116 -6.54 -12.78 14.45
N VAL A 117 -6.59 -13.74 13.52
CA VAL A 117 -7.16 -15.08 13.73
C VAL A 117 -6.37 -15.84 14.80
N LEU A 118 -5.04 -15.87 14.70
CA LEU A 118 -4.18 -16.53 15.69
C LEU A 118 -4.35 -15.92 17.08
N ARG A 119 -4.47 -14.59 17.19
CA ARG A 119 -4.75 -13.91 18.46
C ARG A 119 -6.13 -14.25 19.02
N HIS A 120 -7.14 -14.38 18.18
CA HIS A 120 -8.47 -14.79 18.60
C HIS A 120 -8.49 -16.25 19.10
N LEU A 121 -7.78 -17.15 18.42
CA LEU A 121 -7.63 -18.54 18.85
C LEU A 121 -6.87 -18.65 20.18
N ALA A 122 -5.79 -17.89 20.34
CA ALA A 122 -5.03 -17.84 21.59
C ALA A 122 -5.86 -17.28 22.77
N SER A 123 -6.68 -16.24 22.52
CA SER A 123 -7.59 -15.68 23.53
C SER A 123 -8.66 -16.70 23.97
N ASN A 124 -9.19 -17.49 23.05
CA ASN A 124 -10.18 -18.52 23.37
C ASN A 124 -9.55 -19.68 24.17
N ALA A 125 -8.30 -20.05 23.85
CA ALA A 125 -7.57 -21.10 24.56
C ALA A 125 -7.25 -20.71 26.02
N THR A 126 -6.95 -19.44 26.31
CA THR A 126 -6.72 -18.97 27.68
C THR A 126 -8.01 -18.90 28.52
N VAL A 127 -9.16 -18.67 27.90
CA VAL A 127 -10.46 -18.66 28.60
C VAL A 127 -10.89 -20.08 28.99
N SER A 128 -10.65 -21.08 28.14
CA SER A 128 -10.97 -22.48 28.41
C SER A 128 -10.12 -23.14 29.52
N ASN A 129 -8.94 -22.61 29.83
CA ASN A 129 -8.07 -23.15 30.89
C ASN A 129 -8.38 -22.59 32.29
N ASN A 130 -9.31 -21.62 32.40
CA ASN A 130 -9.67 -20.95 33.65
C ASN A 130 -11.10 -21.30 34.13
N THR A 131 -11.75 -22.26 33.49
CA THR A 131 -13.03 -22.88 33.87
C THR A 131 -12.82 -24.36 34.07
#